data_AF-A0A1F9CL46-F1
#
_entry.id   AF-A0A1F9CL46-F1
#
_cell.length_a   1.000
_cell.length_b   1.000
_cell.length_c   1.000
_cell.angle_alpha   90.00
_cell.angle_beta   90.00
_cell.angle_gamma   90.00
#
_symmetry.space_group_name_H-M   'P 1'
#
loop_
_entity.id
_entity.type
_entity.pdbx_description
1 polymer ?
#
loop_
_entity_poly.entity_id
_entity_poly.type
_entity_poly.pdbx_seq_one_letter_code
_entity_poly.pdbx_strand_id
1 'polypeptide(L)'
;MTPQGSGKQQGHVKWLGVLLVEALVVFGLITCATSTTTKKTGPGADKASVERIAPPIRFSHKKHVEQAECTACHQTVMEAAAAGEPKLSDCLDCHDGMQSENPQDQAEEKKLHTYYEKLNKEIAWPNLGLLAPGVFFSHKVHMVEGELECKDCHGAIAETDALPKKLAFAYNHELCGQCHDTAEDMNGCKNCHPR
;
A
#
# COMPACT_ATOMS: atom_id res chain seq x y z
N MET A 1 -64.00 1.22 29.90
CA MET A 1 -64.48 0.57 31.13
C MET A 1 -63.75 -0.76 31.26
N THR A 2 -62.78 -0.82 32.17
CA THR A 2 -62.11 -2.05 32.64
C THR A 2 -63.14 -2.96 33.32
N PRO A 3 -62.92 -4.29 33.40
CA PRO A 3 -62.08 -4.86 34.48
C PRO A 3 -61.25 -6.08 34.01
N GLN A 4 -59.92 -6.11 34.15
CA GLN A 4 -59.20 -6.64 35.32
C GLN A 4 -59.98 -7.54 36.29
N GLY A 5 -59.63 -8.82 36.30
CA GLY A 5 -59.85 -9.76 37.41
C GLY A 5 -58.99 -11.00 37.16
N SER A 6 -57.82 -11.13 37.81
CA SER A 6 -57.63 -11.68 39.16
C SER A 6 -57.98 -13.17 39.23
N GLY A 7 -57.02 -14.03 39.53
CA GLY A 7 -57.32 -15.45 39.72
C GLY A 7 -56.09 -16.30 39.94
N LYS A 8 -55.66 -16.33 41.18
CA LYS A 8 -54.47 -17.01 41.71
C LYS A 8 -54.86 -18.44 42.12
N GLN A 9 -53.87 -19.34 42.18
CA GLN A 9 -53.86 -20.56 43.04
C GLN A 9 -54.68 -21.74 42.49
N GLN A 10 -54.38 -23.02 42.68
CA GLN A 10 -53.34 -23.84 43.33
C GLN A 10 -53.76 -25.31 43.03
N GLY A 11 -52.84 -26.27 43.18
CA GLY A 11 -53.20 -27.70 43.30
C GLY A 11 -52.47 -28.57 42.27
N HIS A 12 -51.25 -29.04 42.54
CA HIS A 12 -50.97 -30.26 43.31
C HIS A 12 -51.88 -31.46 42.96
N VAL A 13 -51.42 -32.25 42.00
CA VAL A 13 -51.61 -33.70 42.04
C VAL A 13 -50.22 -34.31 42.04
N LYS A 14 -49.72 -34.57 43.25
CA LYS A 14 -48.65 -35.53 43.45
C LYS A 14 -49.29 -36.92 43.34
N TRP A 15 -48.62 -37.85 42.70
CA TRP A 15 -48.08 -39.07 43.31
C TRP A 15 -48.10 -40.26 42.35
N LEU A 16 -46.99 -40.99 42.44
CA LEU A 16 -46.82 -42.41 42.13
C LEU A 16 -46.60 -42.76 40.66
N GLY A 17 -45.33 -43.08 40.34
CA GLY A 17 -45.08 -44.02 39.25
C GLY A 17 -43.77 -43.90 38.50
N VAL A 18 -42.63 -43.56 39.12
CA VAL A 18 -41.34 -43.73 38.44
C VAL A 18 -40.24 -44.16 39.42
N LEU A 19 -40.35 -45.38 39.92
CA LEU A 19 -39.21 -46.19 40.33
C LEU A 19 -39.13 -47.31 39.31
N LEU A 20 -38.36 -47.15 38.23
CA LEU A 20 -37.87 -48.29 37.41
C LEU A 20 -36.98 -47.93 36.20
N VAL A 21 -36.27 -46.79 36.15
CA VAL A 21 -35.29 -46.57 35.06
C VAL A 21 -34.07 -45.74 35.51
N GLU A 22 -33.44 -46.11 36.63
CA GLU A 22 -32.12 -45.62 37.10
C GLU A 22 -30.94 -46.16 36.24
N ALA A 23 -31.12 -46.37 34.93
CA ALA A 23 -30.09 -47.00 34.09
C ALA A 23 -29.97 -46.45 32.64
N LEU A 24 -30.71 -45.40 32.26
CA LEU A 24 -30.69 -44.86 30.88
C LEU A 24 -30.43 -43.35 30.77
N VAL A 25 -29.97 -42.67 31.83
CA VAL A 25 -29.59 -41.24 31.77
C VAL A 25 -28.07 -41.02 31.68
N VAL A 26 -27.24 -42.05 31.88
CA VAL A 26 -25.77 -41.92 31.74
C VAL A 26 -25.28 -42.15 30.29
N PHE A 27 -26.08 -42.75 29.40
CA PHE A 27 -25.68 -43.02 28.01
C PHE A 27 -26.15 -41.96 26.98
N GLY A 28 -26.94 -40.97 27.41
CA GLY A 28 -27.48 -39.92 26.53
C GLY A 28 -26.71 -38.59 26.50
N LEU A 29 -25.69 -38.43 27.34
CA LEU A 29 -24.86 -37.22 27.45
C LEU A 29 -23.41 -37.42 26.93
N ILE A 30 -23.15 -38.50 26.19
CA ILE A 30 -21.83 -38.78 25.60
C ILE A 30 -21.97 -38.97 24.07
N THR A 31 -22.67 -38.07 23.37
CA THR A 31 -22.63 -38.04 21.89
C THR A 31 -22.64 -36.64 21.28
N CYS A 32 -22.52 -35.58 22.08
CA CYS A 32 -22.57 -34.20 21.58
C CYS A 32 -21.34 -33.38 21.99
N ALA A 33 -20.12 -33.86 21.72
CA ALA A 33 -18.91 -33.02 21.91
C ALA A 33 -17.63 -33.52 21.21
N THR A 34 -17.66 -34.11 20.01
CA THR A 34 -16.40 -34.31 19.22
C THR A 34 -16.59 -34.17 17.71
N SER A 35 -17.33 -33.15 17.26
CA SER A 35 -17.15 -32.64 15.90
C SER A 35 -16.00 -31.63 15.93
N THR A 36 -14.76 -32.11 15.78
CA THR A 36 -13.63 -31.26 15.39
C THR A 36 -13.90 -30.80 13.96
N THR A 37 -14.61 -29.67 13.84
CA THR A 37 -14.62 -28.92 12.60
C THR A 37 -13.19 -28.45 12.36
N THR A 38 -12.45 -29.21 11.57
CA THR A 38 -11.28 -28.71 10.91
C THR A 38 -11.77 -27.54 10.06
N LYS A 39 -11.58 -26.31 10.56
CA LYS A 39 -11.53 -25.13 9.70
C LYS A 39 -10.44 -25.48 8.68
N LYS A 40 -10.85 -25.96 7.50
CA LYS A 40 -10.04 -25.84 6.30
C LYS A 40 -9.86 -24.34 6.13
N THR A 41 -8.79 -23.83 6.71
CA THR A 41 -8.11 -22.66 6.17
C THR A 41 -7.82 -23.05 4.73
N GLY A 42 -8.71 -22.64 3.81
CA GLY A 42 -8.30 -22.45 2.43
C GLY A 42 -7.02 -21.62 2.44
N PRO A 43 -6.15 -21.75 1.42
CA PRO A 43 -4.93 -20.96 1.37
C PRO A 43 -5.34 -19.53 1.66
N GLY A 44 -4.94 -19.06 2.85
CA GLY A 44 -5.01 -17.66 3.14
C GLY A 44 -4.30 -17.04 1.97
N ALA A 45 -4.95 -16.07 1.34
CA ALA A 45 -4.20 -14.97 0.79
C ALA A 45 -3.39 -14.46 1.98
N ASP A 46 -2.22 -15.07 2.16
CA ASP A 46 -1.11 -14.48 2.82
C ASP A 46 -1.00 -13.13 2.13
N LYS A 47 -1.50 -12.13 2.84
CA LYS A 47 -0.90 -10.82 2.72
C LYS A 47 0.54 -11.06 3.13
N ALA A 48 1.35 -11.52 2.18
CA ALA A 48 2.69 -11.05 2.02
C ALA A 48 2.52 -9.53 2.04
N SER A 49 2.59 -8.98 3.24
CA SER A 49 3.14 -7.66 3.41
C SER A 49 4.42 -7.73 2.61
N VAL A 50 4.40 -7.15 1.41
CA VAL A 50 5.61 -6.87 0.66
C VAL A 50 6.39 -5.97 1.60
N GLU A 51 7.25 -6.59 2.41
CA GLU A 51 8.33 -5.94 3.14
C GLU A 51 9.02 -5.13 2.06
N ARG A 52 8.75 -3.82 2.06
CA ARG A 52 9.19 -2.98 0.96
C ARG A 52 10.71 -2.96 1.00
N ILE A 53 11.27 -3.69 0.04
CA ILE A 53 12.70 -3.84 -0.16
C ILE A 53 13.26 -2.43 -0.29
N ALA A 54 14.06 -2.01 0.70
CA ALA A 54 14.82 -0.77 0.58
C ALA A 54 15.67 -0.86 -0.69
N PRO A 55 15.80 0.24 -1.45
CA PRO A 55 16.61 0.20 -2.67
C PRO A 55 18.02 -0.29 -2.31
N PRO A 56 18.67 -1.04 -3.22
CA PRO A 56 20.00 -1.60 -2.95
C PRO A 56 21.08 -0.51 -2.78
N ILE A 57 20.79 0.72 -3.21
CA ILE A 57 21.64 1.90 -3.11
C ILE A 57 20.85 2.98 -2.35
N ARG A 58 21.49 3.60 -1.35
CA ARG A 58 20.92 4.76 -0.65
C ARG A 58 21.06 6.00 -1.56
N PHE A 59 19.94 6.64 -1.87
CA PHE A 59 19.88 7.83 -2.70
C PHE A 59 19.37 9.04 -1.92
N SER A 60 20.05 10.18 -2.03
CA SER A 60 19.68 11.47 -1.43
C SER A 60 19.27 12.44 -2.54
N HIS A 61 17.99 12.82 -2.63
CA HIS A 61 17.57 13.87 -3.55
C HIS A 61 18.23 15.19 -3.18
N LYS A 62 18.36 15.48 -1.88
CA LYS A 62 18.94 16.72 -1.35
C LYS A 62 20.30 17.04 -1.95
N LYS A 63 21.18 16.05 -2.07
CA LYS A 63 22.50 16.24 -2.67
C LYS A 63 22.48 16.43 -4.19
N HIS A 64 21.50 15.83 -4.87
CA HIS A 64 21.46 15.84 -6.34
C HIS A 64 20.74 17.07 -6.88
N VAL A 65 19.69 17.54 -6.22
CA VAL A 65 18.93 18.73 -6.68
C VAL A 65 19.73 20.04 -6.57
N GLU A 66 20.86 20.04 -5.86
CA GLU A 66 21.80 21.16 -5.85
C GLU A 66 22.64 21.25 -7.15
N GLN A 67 22.73 20.15 -7.90
CA GLN A 67 23.63 19.97 -9.05
C GLN A 67 22.87 19.63 -10.35
N ALA A 68 21.63 19.15 -10.26
CA ALA A 68 20.86 18.66 -11.38
C ALA A 68 19.35 18.94 -11.22
N GLU A 69 18.71 19.23 -12.35
CA GLU A 69 17.25 19.36 -12.42
C GLU A 69 16.56 18.01 -12.27
N CYS A 70 15.28 18.01 -11.84
CA CYS A 70 14.50 16.78 -11.66
C CYS A 70 14.44 15.92 -12.93
N THR A 71 14.39 16.57 -14.10
CA THR A 71 14.27 15.94 -15.42
C THR A 71 15.56 15.30 -15.92
N ALA A 72 16.71 15.58 -15.30
CA ALA A 72 17.97 14.91 -15.66
C ALA A 72 17.87 13.40 -15.43
N CYS A 73 17.21 13.01 -14.34
CA CYS A 73 17.03 11.61 -13.95
C CYS A 73 15.61 11.09 -14.27
N HIS A 74 14.57 11.93 -14.12
CA HIS A 74 13.18 11.57 -14.43
C HIS A 74 12.79 12.02 -15.84
N GLN A 75 13.47 11.44 -16.83
CA GLN A 75 13.52 11.93 -18.20
C GLN A 75 12.16 11.91 -18.93
N THR A 76 11.23 11.03 -18.54
CA THR A 76 9.95 10.88 -19.26
C THR A 76 8.79 11.65 -18.63
N VAL A 77 9.05 12.42 -17.58
CA VAL A 77 8.00 13.13 -16.80
C VAL A 77 7.16 14.09 -17.64
N MET A 78 7.74 14.70 -18.67
CA MET A 78 7.04 15.63 -19.55
C MET A 78 6.36 14.95 -20.74
N GLU A 79 6.69 13.68 -21.02
CA GLU A 79 6.34 13.04 -22.30
C GLU A 79 5.42 11.84 -22.14
N ALA A 80 5.47 11.18 -20.97
CA ALA A 80 4.79 9.91 -20.73
C ALA A 80 3.90 9.96 -19.49
N ALA A 81 3.12 8.90 -19.32
CA ALA A 81 2.29 8.74 -18.14
C ALA A 81 3.14 8.52 -16.87
N ALA A 82 4.25 7.81 -17.00
CA ALA A 82 5.23 7.61 -15.93
C ALA A 82 6.34 8.66 -16.01
N ALA A 83 6.85 9.10 -14.85
CA ALA A 83 8.02 9.98 -14.77
C ALA A 83 9.31 9.32 -15.26
N GLY A 84 9.33 7.98 -15.31
CA GLY A 84 10.52 7.21 -15.60
C GLY A 84 11.35 6.99 -14.34
N GLU A 85 11.93 5.80 -14.23
CA GLU A 85 12.92 5.49 -13.21
C GLU A 85 14.31 5.76 -13.79
N PRO A 86 15.22 6.44 -13.05
CA PRO A 86 16.57 6.67 -13.51
C PRO A 86 17.29 5.34 -13.74
N LYS A 87 17.97 5.24 -14.88
CA LYS A 87 18.81 4.11 -15.25
C LYS A 87 20.19 4.26 -14.62
N LEU A 88 20.94 3.16 -14.60
CA LEU A 88 22.35 3.19 -14.24
C LEU A 88 23.15 4.16 -15.10
N SER A 89 22.87 4.24 -16.40
CA SER A 89 23.55 5.17 -17.31
C SER A 89 23.41 6.62 -16.86
N ASP A 90 22.23 7.03 -16.42
CA ASP A 90 21.97 8.41 -15.99
C ASP A 90 22.80 8.76 -14.74
N CYS A 91 23.08 7.77 -13.88
CA CYS A 91 23.96 7.94 -12.73
C CYS A 91 25.43 8.08 -13.17
N LEU A 92 25.84 7.28 -14.16
CA LEU A 92 27.23 7.20 -14.65
C LEU A 92 27.64 8.39 -15.52
N ASP A 93 26.68 9.20 -15.98
CA ASP A 93 26.98 10.46 -16.67
C ASP A 93 27.79 11.43 -15.78
N CYS A 94 27.62 11.32 -14.45
CA CYS A 94 28.40 12.06 -13.46
C CYS A 94 29.26 11.16 -12.55
N HIS A 95 28.82 9.93 -12.26
CA HIS A 95 29.52 8.98 -11.39
C HIS A 95 30.35 7.96 -12.18
N ASP A 96 31.06 8.38 -13.24
CA ASP A 96 32.06 7.54 -13.91
C ASP A 96 33.34 7.33 -13.06
N GLY A 97 33.44 8.07 -11.96
CA GLY A 97 34.33 7.87 -10.83
C GLY A 97 33.66 8.25 -9.50
N MET A 98 34.45 8.29 -8.43
CA MET A 98 33.96 8.72 -7.12
C MET A 98 33.85 10.24 -7.06
N GLN A 99 32.65 10.75 -6.77
CA GLN A 99 32.35 12.18 -6.70
C GLN A 99 32.39 12.71 -5.27
N SER A 100 32.10 11.88 -4.27
CA SER A 100 32.09 12.30 -2.87
C SER A 100 33.39 11.92 -2.13
N GLU A 101 33.86 12.79 -1.24
CA GLU A 101 34.90 12.46 -0.25
C GLU A 101 34.32 11.80 1.02
N ASN A 102 32.99 11.85 1.20
CA ASN A 102 32.32 11.25 2.34
C ASN A 102 32.37 9.71 2.25
N PRO A 103 32.89 9.00 3.27
CA PRO A 103 33.04 7.55 3.20
C PRO A 103 31.72 6.79 3.00
N GLN A 104 30.61 7.30 3.55
CA GLN A 104 29.29 6.69 3.40
C GLN A 104 28.70 6.88 2.02
N ASP A 105 29.05 7.95 1.30
CA ASP A 105 28.61 8.16 -0.08
C ASP A 105 29.50 7.35 -1.04
N GLN A 106 30.81 7.35 -0.85
CA GLN A 106 31.72 6.47 -1.61
C GLN A 106 31.33 5.00 -1.51
N ALA A 107 30.79 4.56 -0.37
CA ALA A 107 30.27 3.21 -0.22
C ALA A 107 29.05 2.95 -1.11
N GLU A 108 28.18 3.93 -1.33
CA GLU A 108 27.03 3.83 -2.24
C GLU A 108 27.45 3.94 -3.71
N GLU A 109 28.37 4.85 -4.04
CA GLU A 109 28.94 4.97 -5.39
C GLU A 109 29.67 3.68 -5.80
N LYS A 110 30.42 3.03 -4.90
CA LYS A 110 31.01 1.70 -5.15
C LYS A 110 29.98 0.63 -5.47
N LYS A 111 28.78 0.70 -4.89
CA LYS A 111 27.67 -0.19 -5.25
C LYS A 111 27.19 0.11 -6.66
N LEU A 112 27.05 1.38 -7.04
CA LEU A 112 26.70 1.79 -8.41
C LEU A 112 27.65 1.17 -9.44
N HIS A 113 28.97 1.37 -9.28
CA HIS A 113 29.96 0.76 -10.17
C HIS A 113 29.90 -0.76 -10.19
N THR A 114 29.63 -1.40 -9.04
CA THR A 114 29.44 -2.86 -8.99
C THR A 114 28.24 -3.31 -9.82
N TYR A 115 27.12 -2.58 -9.75
CA TYR A 115 25.93 -2.86 -10.55
C TYR A 115 26.19 -2.73 -12.06
N TYR A 116 26.95 -1.71 -12.46
CA TYR A 116 27.31 -1.48 -13.85
C TYR A 116 28.36 -2.45 -14.38
N GLU A 117 29.55 -2.49 -13.76
CA GLU A 117 30.72 -3.17 -14.30
C GLU A 117 30.68 -4.70 -14.10
N LYS A 118 30.12 -5.16 -12.98
CA LYS A 118 30.21 -6.57 -12.57
C LYS A 118 28.91 -7.32 -12.78
N LEU A 119 27.78 -6.68 -12.47
CA LEU A 119 26.47 -7.33 -12.52
C LEU A 119 25.75 -7.09 -13.85
N ASN A 120 26.08 -6.01 -14.57
CA ASN A 120 25.37 -5.56 -15.76
C ASN A 120 23.85 -5.58 -15.55
N LYS A 121 23.40 -5.03 -14.42
CA LYS A 121 22.01 -5.13 -13.97
C LYS A 121 21.53 -3.78 -13.46
N GLU A 122 20.37 -3.34 -13.92
CA GLU A 122 19.73 -2.11 -13.43
C GLU A 122 19.39 -2.15 -11.93
N ILE A 123 19.28 -0.95 -11.35
CA ILE A 123 18.80 -0.78 -9.98
C ILE A 123 17.31 -1.10 -9.94
N ALA A 124 16.92 -2.09 -9.13
CA ALA A 124 15.52 -2.37 -8.87
C ALA A 124 14.98 -1.38 -7.83
N TRP A 125 14.43 -0.26 -8.28
CA TRP A 125 13.82 0.73 -7.39
C TRP A 125 12.51 0.20 -6.80
N PRO A 126 12.22 0.50 -5.52
CA PRO A 126 10.90 0.21 -4.98
C PRO A 126 9.87 1.10 -5.67
N ASN A 127 8.75 0.51 -6.11
CA ASN A 127 7.64 1.30 -6.62
C ASN A 127 6.96 2.06 -5.47
N LEU A 128 7.23 3.36 -5.37
CA LEU A 128 6.65 4.24 -4.35
C LEU A 128 5.37 4.95 -4.81
N GLY A 129 5.12 4.99 -6.12
CA GLY A 129 4.00 5.68 -6.78
C GLY A 129 2.84 4.76 -7.11
N LEU A 130 2.46 3.91 -6.15
CA LEU A 130 1.35 2.98 -6.36
C LEU A 130 0.02 3.73 -6.25
N LEU A 131 -0.71 3.75 -7.37
CA LEU A 131 -2.08 4.22 -7.44
C LEU A 131 -3.06 3.09 -7.11
N ALA A 132 -4.28 3.46 -6.73
CA ALA A 132 -5.34 2.49 -6.52
C ALA A 132 -5.65 1.74 -7.84
N PRO A 133 -5.99 0.44 -7.78
CA PRO A 133 -6.35 -0.31 -8.98
C PRO A 133 -7.47 0.37 -9.77
N GLY A 134 -7.30 0.44 -11.09
CA GLY A 134 -8.28 1.06 -11.99
C GLY A 134 -8.16 2.58 -12.13
N VAL A 135 -7.24 3.24 -11.40
CA VAL A 135 -6.89 4.64 -11.62
C VAL A 135 -5.86 4.74 -12.74
N PHE A 136 -6.08 5.67 -13.68
CA PHE A 136 -5.09 6.10 -14.65
C PHE A 136 -4.56 7.50 -14.26
N PHE A 137 -3.25 7.67 -14.36
CA PHE A 137 -2.57 8.93 -14.09
C PHE A 137 -1.50 9.15 -15.15
N SER A 138 -1.29 10.41 -15.54
CA SER A 138 -0.27 10.75 -16.51
C SER A 138 0.53 11.96 -16.07
N HIS A 139 1.84 11.81 -15.83
CA HIS A 139 2.73 12.94 -15.53
C HIS A 139 2.68 14.01 -16.62
N LYS A 140 2.75 13.62 -17.90
CA LYS A 140 2.63 14.56 -19.03
C LYS A 140 1.41 15.49 -18.91
N VAL A 141 0.23 14.95 -18.60
CA VAL A 141 -1.00 15.77 -18.51
C VAL A 141 -0.88 16.78 -17.37
N HIS A 142 -0.36 16.37 -16.22
CA HIS A 142 -0.26 17.23 -15.05
C HIS A 142 0.86 18.27 -15.17
N MET A 143 1.99 17.90 -15.76
CA MET A 143 3.15 18.79 -15.90
C MET A 143 3.06 19.72 -17.10
N VAL A 144 2.51 19.26 -18.24
CA VAL A 144 2.47 20.03 -19.49
C VAL A 144 1.15 20.77 -19.64
N GLU A 145 0.02 20.07 -19.50
CA GLU A 145 -1.31 20.68 -19.70
C GLU A 145 -1.82 21.35 -18.42
N GLY A 146 -1.53 20.74 -17.26
CA GLY A 146 -1.89 21.26 -15.95
C GLY A 146 -0.89 22.26 -15.36
N GLU A 147 0.27 22.42 -16.00
CA GLU A 147 1.35 23.34 -15.59
C GLU A 147 1.72 23.25 -14.10
N LEU A 148 1.60 22.05 -13.50
CA LEU A 148 1.89 21.81 -12.09
C LEU A 148 3.40 21.70 -11.84
N GLU A 149 3.83 22.06 -10.63
CA GLU A 149 5.20 21.86 -10.17
C GLU A 149 5.36 20.50 -9.48
N CYS A 150 6.56 19.90 -9.55
CA CYS A 150 6.85 18.60 -8.94
C CYS A 150 6.47 18.57 -7.44
N LYS A 151 6.76 19.66 -6.72
CA LYS A 151 6.52 19.81 -5.28
C LYS A 151 5.02 19.84 -4.92
N ASP A 152 4.15 20.20 -5.87
CA ASP A 152 2.71 20.30 -5.61
C ASP A 152 2.12 18.92 -5.28
N CYS A 153 2.71 17.85 -5.84
CA CYS A 153 2.34 16.46 -5.54
C CYS A 153 3.38 15.72 -4.68
N HIS A 154 4.67 15.93 -4.91
CA HIS A 154 5.75 15.19 -4.23
C HIS A 154 6.21 15.84 -2.92
N GLY A 155 5.74 17.05 -2.60
CA GLY A 155 6.13 17.81 -1.41
C GLY A 155 7.64 18.08 -1.37
N ALA A 156 8.21 18.02 -0.16
CA ALA A 156 9.63 18.28 0.09
C ALA A 156 10.56 17.11 -0.30
N ILE A 157 10.27 16.40 -1.40
CA ILE A 157 11.12 15.27 -1.85
C ILE A 157 12.57 15.71 -2.10
N ALA A 158 12.74 16.95 -2.57
CA ALA A 158 14.03 17.60 -2.78
C ALA A 158 14.87 17.71 -1.49
N GLU A 159 14.26 17.63 -0.30
CA GLU A 159 14.98 17.75 0.98
C GLU A 159 15.34 16.38 1.59
N THR A 160 15.04 15.27 0.88
CA THR A 160 15.20 13.92 1.41
C THR A 160 16.60 13.35 1.20
N ASP A 161 17.18 12.78 2.27
CA ASP A 161 18.46 12.05 2.25
C ASP A 161 18.31 10.54 1.97
N ALA A 162 17.07 10.06 1.97
CA ALA A 162 16.70 8.70 1.63
C ALA A 162 15.31 8.70 1.01
N LEU A 163 15.04 7.73 0.13
CA LEU A 163 13.71 7.55 -0.44
C LEU A 163 12.66 7.39 0.67
N PRO A 164 11.54 8.13 0.60
CA PRO A 164 10.49 8.01 1.59
C PRO A 164 9.84 6.63 1.47
N LYS A 165 9.34 6.10 2.60
CA LYS A 165 8.63 4.81 2.57
C LYS A 165 7.36 4.89 1.72
N LYS A 166 6.71 6.05 1.64
CA LYS A 166 5.52 6.29 0.78
C LYS A 166 5.67 7.67 0.17
N LEU A 167 5.29 7.82 -1.09
CA LEU A 167 5.07 9.15 -1.65
C LEU A 167 3.82 9.75 -1.01
N ALA A 168 3.84 11.06 -0.76
CA ALA A 168 2.69 11.79 -0.21
C ALA A 168 1.43 11.63 -1.10
N PHE A 169 1.64 11.54 -2.41
CA PHE A 169 0.58 11.37 -3.40
C PHE A 169 0.04 9.94 -3.54
N ALA A 170 0.78 8.92 -3.07
CA ALA A 170 0.33 7.54 -3.23
C ALA A 170 -0.95 7.30 -2.41
N TYR A 171 -2.02 6.89 -3.09
CA TYR A 171 -3.32 6.50 -2.53
C TYR A 171 -4.24 7.62 -2.03
N ASN A 172 -4.13 8.85 -2.53
CA ASN A 172 -4.97 9.95 -2.05
C ASN A 172 -5.92 10.53 -3.12
N HIS A 173 -7.19 10.12 -3.09
CA HIS A 173 -8.24 10.74 -3.89
C HIS A 173 -8.47 12.21 -3.48
N GLU A 174 -8.30 12.55 -2.20
CA GLU A 174 -8.46 13.91 -1.70
C GLU A 174 -7.43 14.86 -2.31
N LEU A 175 -6.19 14.41 -2.53
CA LEU A 175 -5.16 15.21 -3.18
C LEU A 175 -5.47 15.46 -4.67
N CYS A 176 -6.08 14.48 -5.34
CA CYS A 176 -6.59 14.67 -6.70
C CYS A 176 -7.72 15.72 -6.69
N GLY A 177 -8.64 15.63 -5.72
CA GLY A 177 -9.79 16.53 -5.56
C GLY A 177 -9.40 17.99 -5.30
N GLN A 178 -8.26 18.26 -4.64
CA GLN A 178 -7.79 19.63 -4.39
C GLN A 178 -7.70 20.49 -5.66
N CYS A 179 -7.41 19.88 -6.81
CA CYS A 179 -7.40 20.56 -8.11
C CYS A 179 -8.61 20.17 -8.97
N HIS A 180 -9.04 18.91 -8.93
CA HIS A 180 -10.07 18.41 -9.83
C HIS A 180 -11.50 18.74 -9.40
N ASP A 181 -11.80 18.93 -8.10
CA ASP A 181 -13.17 19.21 -7.62
C ASP A 181 -13.73 20.52 -8.19
N THR A 182 -12.85 21.46 -8.54
CA THR A 182 -13.19 22.76 -9.13
C THR A 182 -12.95 22.82 -10.65
N ALA A 183 -12.40 21.76 -11.25
CA ALA A 183 -12.14 21.68 -12.67
C ALA A 183 -13.36 21.12 -13.41
N GLU A 184 -13.98 21.95 -14.27
CA GLU A 184 -15.21 21.59 -15.01
C GLU A 184 -15.09 20.26 -15.77
N ASP A 185 -13.92 20.00 -16.35
CA ASP A 185 -13.68 18.82 -17.20
C ASP A 185 -13.15 17.59 -16.45
N MET A 186 -12.91 17.66 -15.14
CA MET A 186 -12.28 16.55 -14.39
C MET A 186 -13.13 15.99 -13.24
N ASN A 187 -14.35 16.52 -13.06
CA ASN A 187 -15.33 16.04 -12.08
C ASN A 187 -16.03 14.71 -12.45
N GLY A 188 -15.66 14.07 -13.55
CA GLY A 188 -16.23 12.81 -14.00
C GLY A 188 -15.41 11.60 -13.56
N CYS A 189 -16.03 10.62 -12.88
CA CYS A 189 -15.34 9.41 -12.38
C CYS A 189 -14.53 8.69 -13.47
N LYS A 190 -15.02 8.66 -14.71
CA LYS A 190 -14.39 7.96 -15.84
C LYS A 190 -13.11 8.63 -16.35
N ASN A 191 -12.89 9.90 -16.02
CA ASN A 191 -11.70 10.64 -16.45
C ASN A 191 -10.44 10.14 -15.72
N CYS A 192 -10.63 9.61 -14.51
CA CYS A 192 -9.57 8.98 -13.72
C CYS A 192 -9.69 7.45 -13.66
N HIS A 193 -10.92 6.91 -13.79
CA HIS A 193 -11.20 5.47 -13.78
C HIS A 193 -11.73 4.98 -15.13
N PRO A 194 -10.85 4.77 -16.14
CA PRO A 194 -11.27 4.45 -17.51
C PRO A 194 -11.78 3.00 -17.70
N ARG A 195 -11.90 2.20 -16.64
CA ARG A 195 -12.36 0.80 -16.70
C ARG A 195 -13.65 0.57 -15.91
#